data_AF-A0A1I4YMP3-F1
#
_entry.id   AF-A0A1I4YMP3-F1
#
_cell.length_a   1.000
_cell.length_b   1.000
_cell.length_c   1.000
_cell.angle_alpha   90.00
_cell.angle_beta   90.00
_cell.angle_gamma   90.00
#
_symmetry.space_group_name_H-M   'P 1'
#
loop_
_entity.id
_entity.type
_entity.pdbx_description
1 polymer ?
#
loop_
_entity_poly.entity_id
_entity_poly.type
_entity_poly.pdbx_seq_one_letter_code
_entity_poly.pdbx_strand_id
1 'polypeptide(L)'
;MNRLFHFDAWMFGLVNAGAGTPMWRIHAATFVSDFLPACLLLALALLALVQPERRRTLWMALLSLCITWLVVRLVREQWPLPRPAALELGIQWVVHNARGGFPSLHASGAFAVAMVLLFERRDRWAALFVSAAAAIAWSRVYLGLHFPTDVLTGAALGSLVALMVLRVSDRRRPPARRARRALP
;
A
#
# COMPACT_ATOMS: atom_id res chain seq x y z
N MET A 1 8.60 -12.40 25.87
CA MET A 1 8.15 -11.67 24.65
C MET A 1 9.34 -11.49 23.72
N ASN A 2 9.17 -11.69 22.41
CA ASN A 2 10.27 -11.69 21.43
C ASN A 2 10.87 -10.29 21.24
N ARG A 3 12.20 -10.19 21.06
CA ARG A 3 12.91 -8.91 20.79
C ARG A 3 12.29 -8.12 19.63
N LEU A 4 11.80 -8.82 18.61
CA LEU A 4 11.15 -8.23 17.45
C LEU A 4 9.88 -7.44 17.82
N PHE A 5 9.08 -7.95 18.75
CA PHE A 5 7.87 -7.28 19.22
C PHE A 5 8.19 -5.99 19.98
N HIS A 6 9.19 -6.03 20.88
CA HIS A 6 9.62 -4.83 21.61
C HIS A 6 10.14 -3.75 20.66
N PHE A 7 10.87 -4.15 19.62
CA PHE A 7 11.35 -3.23 18.60
C PHE A 7 10.19 -2.59 17.81
N ASP A 8 9.22 -3.39 17.39
CA ASP A 8 8.06 -2.92 16.61
C ASP A 8 7.14 -2.00 17.44
N ALA A 9 6.93 -2.33 18.73
CA ALA A 9 6.21 -1.47 19.67
C ALA A 9 6.95 -0.15 19.95
N TRP A 10 8.28 -0.19 20.07
CA TRP A 10 9.10 1.02 20.21
C TRP A 10 8.99 1.91 18.97
N MET A 11 9.15 1.34 17.76
CA MET A 11 8.98 2.08 16.51
C MET A 11 7.56 2.64 16.36
N PHE A 12 6.54 1.88 16.75
CA PHE A 12 5.16 2.35 16.78
C PHE A 12 5.00 3.58 17.67
N GLY A 13 5.57 3.56 18.88
CA GLY A 13 5.52 4.68 19.82
C GLY A 13 6.18 5.97 19.31
N LEU A 14 7.16 5.87 18.41
CA LEU A 14 7.78 7.05 17.77
C LEU A 14 6.88 7.72 16.75
N VAL A 15 5.93 6.99 16.16
CA VAL A 15 5.11 7.45 15.03
C VAL A 15 3.67 7.73 15.45
N ASN A 16 3.09 6.94 16.36
CA ASN A 16 1.71 7.07 16.76
C ASN A 16 1.42 8.48 17.33
N ALA A 17 0.32 9.07 16.88
CA ALA A 17 -0.07 10.41 17.31
C ALA A 17 -0.53 10.38 18.77
N GLY A 18 0.15 11.14 19.63
CA GLY A 18 -0.20 11.26 21.05
C GLY A 18 -1.39 12.18 21.31
N ALA A 19 -1.89 12.19 22.55
CA ALA A 19 -3.10 12.94 22.95
C ALA A 19 -3.02 14.46 22.71
N GLY A 20 -1.81 15.04 22.72
CA GLY A 20 -1.59 16.47 22.44
C GLY A 20 -1.60 16.84 20.95
N THR A 21 -1.87 15.89 20.05
CA THR A 21 -1.83 16.14 18.61
C THR A 21 -3.00 17.04 18.18
N PRO A 22 -2.76 18.14 17.45
CA PRO A 22 -3.84 18.97 16.93
C PRO A 22 -4.80 18.18 16.02
N MET A 23 -6.11 18.34 16.21
CA MET A 23 -7.13 17.57 15.49
C MET A 23 -7.04 17.67 13.97
N TRP A 24 -6.60 18.80 13.42
CA TRP A 24 -6.42 18.94 11.97
C TRP A 24 -5.39 17.96 11.40
N ARG A 25 -4.35 17.59 12.16
CA ARG A 25 -3.35 16.58 11.73
C ARG A 25 -3.98 15.19 11.73
N ILE A 26 -4.80 14.90 12.73
CA ILE A 26 -5.56 13.65 12.80
C ILE A 26 -6.51 13.56 11.61
N HIS A 27 -7.31 14.59 11.34
CA HIS A 27 -8.21 14.61 10.18
C HIS A 27 -7.48 14.50 8.85
N ALA A 28 -6.34 15.19 8.68
CA ALA A 28 -5.51 15.07 7.49
C ALA A 28 -4.96 13.64 7.32
N ALA A 29 -4.46 13.03 8.39
CA ALA A 29 -3.99 11.65 8.37
C ALA A 29 -5.13 10.66 8.08
N THR A 30 -6.32 10.87 8.65
CA THR A 30 -7.52 10.07 8.37
C THR A 30 -7.94 10.18 6.92
N PHE A 31 -7.90 11.38 6.33
CA PHE A 31 -8.14 11.58 4.91
C PHE A 31 -7.15 10.77 4.05
N VAL A 32 -5.85 10.89 4.36
CA VAL A 32 -4.78 10.13 3.68
C VAL A 32 -4.97 8.62 3.86
N SER A 33 -5.42 8.18 5.03
CA SER A 33 -5.59 6.77 5.38
C SER A 33 -6.78 6.12 4.66
N ASP A 34 -7.94 6.78 4.67
CA ASP A 34 -9.22 6.12 4.35
C ASP A 34 -9.85 6.63 3.04
N PHE A 35 -9.58 7.88 2.64
CA PHE A 35 -10.18 8.50 1.44
C PHE A 35 -9.23 8.54 0.25
N LEU A 36 -7.98 8.93 0.45
CA LEU A 36 -6.97 9.01 -0.62
C LEU A 36 -6.83 7.70 -1.43
N PRO A 37 -6.82 6.49 -0.83
CA PRO A 37 -6.76 5.25 -1.60
C PRO A 37 -7.92 5.10 -2.60
N ALA A 38 -9.14 5.49 -2.20
CA ALA A 38 -10.32 5.45 -3.06
C ALA A 38 -10.22 6.49 -4.19
N CYS A 39 -9.76 7.70 -3.87
CA CYS A 39 -9.50 8.75 -4.87
C CYS A 39 -8.46 8.31 -5.91
N LEU A 40 -7.36 7.70 -5.47
CA LEU A 40 -6.32 7.19 -6.38
C LEU A 40 -6.83 6.05 -7.26
N LEU A 41 -7.64 5.15 -6.71
CA LEU A 41 -8.26 4.06 -7.46
C LEU A 41 -9.21 4.60 -8.53
N LEU A 42 -10.06 5.57 -8.17
CA LEU A 42 -10.97 6.24 -9.10
C LEU A 42 -10.18 6.95 -10.21
N ALA A 43 -9.16 7.73 -9.85
CA ALA A 43 -8.31 8.41 -10.82
C ALA A 43 -7.65 7.41 -11.78
N LEU A 44 -7.13 6.29 -11.26
CA LEU A 44 -6.51 5.25 -12.07
C LEU A 44 -7.51 4.58 -13.04
N ALA A 45 -8.73 4.30 -12.57
CA ALA A 45 -9.80 3.74 -13.40
C ALA A 45 -10.22 4.73 -14.51
N LEU A 46 -10.40 6.01 -14.19
CA LEU A 46 -10.74 7.04 -15.18
C LEU A 46 -9.63 7.23 -16.22
N LEU A 47 -8.36 7.26 -15.79
CA LEU A 47 -7.21 7.30 -16.70
C LEU A 47 -7.20 6.07 -17.63
N ALA A 48 -7.61 4.89 -17.15
CA ALA A 48 -7.66 3.66 -17.95
C ALA A 48 -8.72 3.71 -19.06
N LEU A 49 -9.76 4.52 -18.87
CA LEU A 49 -10.82 4.74 -19.85
C LEU A 49 -10.44 5.82 -20.88
N VAL A 50 -9.80 6.90 -20.44
CA VAL A 50 -9.53 8.09 -21.28
C VAL A 50 -8.17 8.04 -21.98
N GLN A 51 -7.19 7.28 -21.47
CA GLN A 51 -5.82 7.22 -22.02
C GLN A 51 -5.53 5.84 -22.65
N PRO A 52 -5.98 5.58 -23.89
CA PRO A 52 -5.82 4.28 -24.54
C PRO A 52 -4.36 3.85 -24.66
N GLU A 53 -3.43 4.80 -24.82
CA GLU A 53 -1.98 4.54 -24.89
C GLU A 53 -1.41 3.95 -23.59
N ARG A 54 -2.02 4.25 -22.43
CA ARG A 54 -1.60 3.77 -21.10
C ARG A 54 -2.49 2.68 -20.53
N ARG A 55 -3.58 2.36 -21.21
CA ARG A 55 -4.62 1.44 -20.74
C ARG A 55 -4.06 0.10 -20.26
N ARG A 56 -3.04 -0.45 -20.95
CA ARG A 56 -2.36 -1.68 -20.52
C ARG A 56 -1.72 -1.52 -19.13
N THR A 57 -0.93 -0.47 -18.91
CA THR A 57 -0.26 -0.20 -17.63
C THR A 57 -1.26 -0.06 -16.51
N LEU A 58 -2.35 0.67 -16.77
CA LEU A 58 -3.39 0.92 -15.79
C LEU A 58 -4.18 -0.36 -15.47
N TRP A 59 -4.46 -1.21 -16.46
CA TRP A 59 -5.01 -2.55 -16.20
C TRP A 59 -4.06 -3.47 -15.43
N MET A 60 -2.75 -3.41 -15.68
CA MET A 60 -1.78 -4.16 -14.88
C MET A 60 -1.76 -3.67 -13.42
N ALA A 61 -1.93 -2.37 -13.18
CA ALA A 61 -2.00 -1.80 -11.84
C ALA A 61 -3.29 -2.26 -11.12
N LEU A 62 -4.44 -2.25 -11.80
CA LEU A 62 -5.70 -2.78 -11.27
C LEU A 62 -5.63 -4.29 -10.99
N LEU A 63 -5.01 -5.06 -11.88
CA LEU A 63 -4.79 -6.49 -11.69
C LEU A 63 -3.88 -6.75 -10.48
N SER A 64 -2.78 -6.00 -10.36
CA SER A 64 -1.85 -6.06 -9.24
C SER A 64 -2.56 -5.77 -7.90
N LEU A 65 -3.41 -4.75 -7.88
CA LEU A 65 -4.25 -4.41 -6.73
C LEU A 65 -5.20 -5.57 -6.36
N CYS A 66 -5.90 -6.14 -7.34
CA CYS A 66 -6.84 -7.23 -7.14
C CYS A 66 -6.15 -8.49 -6.57
N ILE A 67 -5.02 -8.89 -7.15
CA ILE A 67 -4.21 -10.02 -6.68
C ILE A 67 -3.72 -9.74 -5.25
N THR A 68 -3.20 -8.54 -4.99
CA THR A 68 -2.71 -8.16 -3.66
C THR A 68 -3.83 -8.20 -2.62
N TRP A 69 -5.01 -7.68 -2.94
CA TRP A 69 -6.18 -7.74 -2.06
C TRP A 69 -6.54 -9.18 -1.69
N LEU A 70 -6.56 -10.08 -2.69
CA LEU A 70 -6.88 -11.49 -2.48
C LEU A 70 -5.83 -12.16 -1.58
N VAL A 71 -4.53 -11.95 -1.85
CA VAL A 71 -3.45 -12.52 -1.04
C VAL A 71 -3.52 -12.00 0.40
N VAL A 72 -3.70 -10.70 0.61
CA VAL A 72 -3.82 -10.12 1.96
C VAL A 72 -5.04 -10.68 2.70
N ARG A 73 -6.18 -10.87 2.02
CA ARG A 73 -7.37 -11.51 2.60
C ARG A 73 -7.05 -12.92 3.09
N LEU A 74 -6.41 -13.75 2.26
CA LEU A 74 -6.04 -15.11 2.61
C LEU A 74 -5.03 -15.18 3.77
N VAL A 75 -4.08 -14.24 3.82
CA VAL A 75 -3.10 -14.15 4.93
C VAL A 75 -3.80 -13.76 6.23
N ARG A 76 -4.75 -12.82 6.19
CA ARG A 76 -5.48 -12.36 7.39
C ARG A 76 -6.37 -13.43 8.01
N GLU A 77 -6.95 -14.31 7.20
CA GLU A 77 -7.72 -15.46 7.68
C GLU A 77 -6.81 -16.47 8.41
N GLN A 78 -5.57 -16.66 7.94
CA GLN A 78 -4.62 -17.60 8.55
C GLN A 78 -3.88 -17.01 9.76
N TRP A 79 -3.59 -15.71 9.75
CA TRP A 79 -2.85 -15.01 10.80
C TRP A 79 -3.59 -13.74 11.25
N PRO A 80 -4.67 -13.87 12.05
CA PRO A 80 -5.45 -12.74 12.56
C PRO A 80 -4.72 -12.03 13.71
N LEU A 81 -3.54 -11.48 13.44
CA LEU A 81 -2.71 -10.81 14.45
C LEU A 81 -3.42 -9.58 15.05
N PRO A 82 -3.22 -9.33 16.36
CA PRO A 82 -3.82 -8.19 17.05
C PRO A 82 -3.22 -6.88 16.53
N ARG A 83 -4.02 -5.82 16.56
CA ARG A 83 -3.57 -4.45 16.29
C ARG A 83 -2.99 -3.80 17.53
N PRO A 84 -2.28 -2.66 17.42
CA PRO A 84 -1.78 -1.92 18.58
C PRO A 84 -2.85 -1.66 19.65
N ALA A 85 -4.04 -1.24 19.22
CA ALA A 85 -5.16 -0.97 20.11
C ALA A 85 -5.65 -2.18 20.92
N ALA A 86 -5.58 -3.38 20.36
CA ALA A 86 -5.96 -4.62 21.05
C ALA A 86 -4.95 -5.01 22.15
N LEU A 87 -3.79 -4.38 22.15
CA LEU A 87 -2.72 -4.55 23.12
C LEU A 87 -2.56 -3.30 24.01
N GLU A 88 -3.53 -2.37 23.96
CA GLU A 88 -3.52 -1.10 24.70
C GLU A 88 -2.26 -0.25 24.41
N LEU A 89 -1.72 -0.38 23.19
CA LEU A 89 -0.56 0.39 22.75
C LEU A 89 -0.97 1.62 21.96
N GLY A 90 -0.61 2.80 22.49
CA GLY A 90 -0.86 4.09 21.86
C GLY A 90 -2.34 4.45 21.77
N ILE A 91 -2.65 5.41 20.90
CA ILE A 91 -4.02 5.92 20.69
C ILE A 91 -4.50 5.48 19.31
N GLN A 92 -5.67 4.83 19.27
CA GLN A 92 -6.40 4.54 18.06
C GLN A 92 -7.36 5.67 17.73
N TRP A 93 -7.02 6.46 16.72
CA TRP A 93 -7.78 7.65 16.34
C TRP A 93 -8.98 7.37 15.43
N VAL A 94 -9.04 6.18 14.83
CA VAL A 94 -10.11 5.75 13.91
C VAL A 94 -10.62 4.38 14.33
N VAL A 95 -11.95 4.26 14.50
CA VAL A 95 -12.60 3.01 14.88
C VAL A 95 -12.33 1.93 13.84
N HIS A 96 -11.89 0.76 14.32
CA HIS A 96 -11.55 -0.35 13.45
C HIS A 96 -11.53 -1.66 14.24
N ASN A 97 -11.76 -2.79 13.55
CA ASN A 97 -11.69 -4.14 14.13
C ASN A 97 -10.36 -4.39 14.85
N ALA A 98 -10.43 -5.00 16.04
CA ALA A 98 -9.28 -5.26 16.91
C ALA A 98 -8.25 -6.27 16.34
N ARG A 99 -8.67 -7.14 15.40
CA ARG A 99 -7.84 -8.21 14.81
C ARG A 99 -7.68 -8.07 13.29
N GLY A 100 -6.79 -8.89 12.73
CA GLY A 100 -6.44 -8.84 11.31
C GLY A 100 -5.64 -7.58 10.97
N GLY A 101 -4.68 -7.22 11.84
CA GLY A 101 -3.75 -6.12 11.56
C GLY A 101 -2.77 -6.45 10.43
N PHE A 102 -2.31 -7.70 10.39
CA PHE A 102 -1.21 -8.10 9.52
C PHE A 102 -1.66 -8.82 8.23
N PRO A 103 -1.03 -8.53 7.07
CA PRO A 103 -0.33 -7.29 6.74
C PRO A 103 -1.34 -6.16 6.48
N SER A 104 -0.87 -4.91 6.41
CA SER A 104 -1.72 -3.75 6.12
C SER A 104 -2.29 -3.80 4.70
N LEU A 105 -3.61 -3.93 4.55
CA LEU A 105 -4.28 -3.96 3.24
C LEU A 105 -4.10 -2.65 2.45
N HIS A 106 -4.23 -1.51 3.12
CA HIS A 106 -4.07 -0.19 2.49
C HIS A 106 -2.65 0.03 1.98
N ALA A 107 -1.63 -0.30 2.80
CA ALA A 107 -0.24 -0.20 2.37
C ALA A 107 0.04 -1.18 1.21
N SER A 108 -0.42 -2.43 1.32
CA SER A 108 -0.21 -3.44 0.28
C SER A 108 -0.80 -3.01 -1.06
N GLY A 109 -2.07 -2.58 -1.07
CA GLY A 109 -2.73 -2.14 -2.29
C GLY A 109 -2.09 -0.89 -2.90
N ALA A 110 -1.73 0.10 -2.09
CA ALA A 110 -1.12 1.34 -2.57
C ALA A 110 0.25 1.07 -3.23
N PHE A 111 1.10 0.24 -2.61
CA PHE A 111 2.39 -0.14 -3.19
C PHE A 111 2.23 -1.06 -4.42
N ALA A 112 1.23 -1.94 -4.44
CA ALA A 112 0.94 -2.76 -5.62
C ALA A 112 0.62 -1.95 -6.87
N VAL A 113 -0.07 -0.81 -6.71
CA VAL A 113 -0.35 0.13 -7.80
C VAL A 113 0.88 0.98 -8.11
N ALA A 114 1.48 1.61 -7.09
CA ALA A 114 2.59 2.53 -7.25
C ALA A 114 3.79 1.87 -7.96
N MET A 115 4.11 0.62 -7.62
CA MET A 115 5.23 -0.09 -8.22
C MET A 115 4.97 -0.50 -9.67
N VAL A 116 3.72 -0.79 -10.07
CA VAL A 116 3.41 -1.01 -11.49
C VAL A 116 3.67 0.27 -12.29
N LEU A 117 3.23 1.42 -11.79
CA LEU A 117 3.43 2.71 -12.46
C LEU A 117 4.91 3.12 -12.48
N LEU A 118 5.66 2.80 -11.42
CA LEU A 118 7.08 3.10 -11.33
C LEU A 118 7.94 2.31 -12.32
N PHE A 119 7.72 1.00 -12.41
CA PHE A 119 8.57 0.10 -13.20
C PHE A 119 8.14 -0.02 -14.67
N GLU A 120 6.93 0.41 -15.03
CA GLU A 120 6.52 0.58 -16.41
C GLU A 120 6.97 1.97 -16.91
N ARG A 121 8.16 2.02 -17.53
CA ARG A 121 8.89 3.27 -17.89
C ARG A 121 7.97 4.31 -18.54
N ARG A 122 8.10 5.56 -18.06
CA ARG A 122 7.49 6.83 -18.53
C ARG A 122 6.10 7.20 -18.00
N ASP A 123 5.60 6.57 -16.93
CA ASP A 123 4.42 7.15 -16.29
C ASP A 123 4.79 8.38 -15.44
N ARG A 124 4.41 9.57 -15.93
CA ARG A 124 4.59 10.86 -15.22
C ARG A 124 3.97 10.89 -13.82
N TRP A 125 3.05 9.97 -13.51
CA TRP A 125 2.38 9.88 -12.22
C TRP A 125 3.08 8.95 -11.22
N ALA A 126 4.13 8.23 -11.62
CA ALA A 126 4.81 7.27 -10.75
C ALA A 126 5.25 7.88 -9.42
N ALA A 127 5.94 9.02 -9.46
CA ALA A 127 6.39 9.71 -8.25
C ALA A 127 5.23 10.11 -7.33
N LEU A 128 4.12 10.60 -7.89
CA LEU A 128 2.92 10.93 -7.14
C LEU A 128 2.35 9.72 -6.41
N PHE A 129 2.19 8.59 -7.11
CA PHE A 129 1.62 7.37 -6.52
C PHE A 129 2.56 6.72 -5.48
N VAL A 130 3.88 6.77 -5.70
CA VAL A 130 4.86 6.29 -4.70
C VAL A 130 4.80 7.15 -3.44
N SER A 131 4.79 8.48 -3.58
CA SER A 131 4.65 9.40 -2.44
C SER A 131 3.33 9.20 -1.71
N ALA A 132 2.23 9.02 -2.44
CA ALA A 132 0.93 8.75 -1.84
C ALA A 132 0.89 7.40 -1.12
N ALA A 133 1.51 6.35 -1.68
CA ALA A 133 1.62 5.05 -1.03
C ALA A 133 2.43 5.12 0.28
N ALA A 134 3.52 5.89 0.29
CA ALA A 134 4.30 6.14 1.51
C ALA A 134 3.49 6.93 2.56
N ALA A 135 2.72 7.94 2.12
CA ALA A 135 1.86 8.72 3.00
C ALA A 135 0.72 7.87 3.61
N ILE A 136 0.10 7.00 2.81
CA ILE A 136 -0.90 6.02 3.27
C ILE A 136 -0.26 5.07 4.29
N ALA A 137 0.90 4.49 3.97
CA ALA A 137 1.63 3.60 4.87
C ALA A 137 1.92 4.27 6.24
N TRP A 138 2.43 5.50 6.21
CA TRP A 138 2.70 6.29 7.41
C TRP A 138 1.43 6.57 8.21
N SER A 139 0.33 7.00 7.54
CA SER A 139 -0.90 7.37 8.24
C SER A 139 -1.53 6.20 8.99
N ARG A 140 -1.37 4.96 8.49
CA ARG A 140 -1.81 3.73 9.19
C ARG A 140 -1.14 3.54 10.55
N VAL A 141 0.15 3.86 10.67
CA VAL A 141 0.87 3.78 11.95
C VAL A 141 0.55 4.99 12.82
N TYR A 142 0.56 6.18 12.21
CA TYR A 142 0.27 7.45 12.88
C TYR A 142 -1.08 7.44 13.59
N LEU A 143 -2.11 6.88 12.97
CA LEU A 143 -3.48 6.78 13.53
C LEU A 143 -3.69 5.61 14.50
N GLY A 144 -2.67 4.79 14.76
CA GLY A 144 -2.78 3.66 15.69
C GLY A 144 -3.41 2.40 15.09
N LEU A 145 -3.48 2.29 13.77
CA LEU A 145 -4.22 1.20 13.10
C LEU A 145 -3.36 -0.04 12.85
N HIS A 146 -2.04 0.13 12.77
CA HIS A 146 -1.09 -0.92 12.40
C HIS A 146 0.28 -0.70 13.05
N PHE A 147 1.01 -1.79 13.26
CA PHE A 147 2.44 -1.71 13.57
C PHE A 147 3.27 -1.36 12.33
N PRO A 148 4.46 -0.78 12.49
CA PRO A 148 5.41 -0.58 11.41
C PRO A 148 5.69 -1.86 10.59
N THR A 149 5.85 -3.02 11.22
CA THR A 149 6.08 -4.28 10.48
C THR A 149 4.88 -4.70 9.61
N ASP A 150 3.64 -4.46 10.05
CA ASP A 150 2.43 -4.74 9.25
C ASP A 150 2.45 -3.95 7.93
N VAL A 151 2.89 -2.69 8.01
CA VAL A 151 2.93 -1.74 6.91
C VAL A 151 4.10 -2.04 5.98
N LEU A 152 5.29 -2.30 6.52
CA LEU A 152 6.47 -2.68 5.74
C LEU A 152 6.27 -4.01 5.00
N THR A 153 5.69 -5.01 5.69
CA THR A 153 5.36 -6.29 5.06
C THR A 153 4.31 -6.09 3.96
N GLY A 154 3.29 -5.26 4.21
CA GLY A 154 2.31 -4.93 3.20
C GLY A 154 2.93 -4.27 1.96
N ALA A 155 3.77 -3.25 2.17
CA ALA A 155 4.50 -2.57 1.11
C ALA A 155 5.37 -3.55 0.29
N ALA A 156 6.12 -4.44 0.96
CA ALA A 156 6.93 -5.46 0.31
C ALA A 156 6.07 -6.44 -0.50
N LEU A 157 4.97 -6.93 0.07
CA LEU A 157 4.04 -7.85 -0.58
C LEU A 157 3.43 -7.24 -1.85
N GLY A 158 2.88 -6.02 -1.74
CA GLY A 158 2.30 -5.32 -2.89
C GLY A 158 3.33 -5.07 -3.99
N SER A 159 4.54 -4.65 -3.60
CA SER A 159 5.65 -4.45 -4.53
C SER A 159 6.05 -5.75 -5.24
N LEU A 160 6.10 -6.87 -4.52
CA LEU A 160 6.41 -8.18 -5.09
C LEU A 160 5.35 -8.62 -6.11
N VAL A 161 4.06 -8.47 -5.79
CA VAL A 161 2.95 -8.76 -6.70
C VAL A 161 3.05 -7.92 -7.97
N ALA A 162 3.32 -6.61 -7.83
CA ALA A 162 3.51 -5.71 -8.97
C ALA A 162 4.63 -6.19 -9.90
N LEU A 163 5.78 -6.56 -9.34
CA LEU A 163 6.91 -7.09 -10.11
C LEU A 163 6.57 -8.41 -10.80
N MET A 164 5.81 -9.30 -10.16
CA MET A 164 5.36 -10.56 -10.78
C MET A 164 4.42 -10.29 -11.96
N VAL A 165 3.43 -9.40 -11.79
CA VAL A 165 2.49 -9.01 -12.86
C VAL A 165 3.25 -8.44 -14.06
N LEU A 166 4.19 -7.52 -13.82
CA LEU A 166 5.03 -6.94 -14.87
C LEU A 166 5.88 -7.98 -15.59
N ARG A 167 6.54 -8.89 -14.85
CA ARG A 167 7.35 -9.96 -15.43
C ARG A 167 6.54 -10.90 -16.31
N VAL A 168 5.35 -11.31 -15.88
CA VAL A 168 4.46 -12.17 -16.68
C VAL A 168 4.00 -11.44 -17.94
N SER A 169 3.66 -10.16 -17.82
CA SER A 169 3.24 -9.31 -18.93
C SER A 169 4.35 -9.10 -19.97
N ASP A 170 5.60 -8.96 -19.53
CA ASP A 170 6.76 -8.82 -20.41
C ASP A 170 7.13 -10.12 -21.10
N ARG A 171 6.97 -11.25 -20.41
CA ARG A 171 7.15 -12.57 -21.03
C ARG A 171 6.24 -12.80 -22.22
N ARG A 172 5.04 -12.19 -22.23
CA ARG A 172 4.08 -12.30 -23.33
C ARG A 172 4.33 -11.31 -24.48
N ARG A 173 5.33 -10.41 -24.39
CA ARG A 173 5.67 -9.49 -25.49
C ARG A 173 6.51 -10.17 -26.58
N PRO A 174 6.29 -9.85 -27.88
CA PRO A 174 7.17 -10.28 -28.96
C PRO A 174 8.61 -9.77 -28.75
N PRO A 175 9.64 -10.52 -29.18
CA PRO A 175 11.05 -10.15 -28.99
C PRO A 175 11.41 -8.74 -29.46
N ALA A 176 10.85 -8.31 -30.60
CA ALA A 176 11.06 -6.98 -31.18
C ALA A 176 10.62 -5.82 -30.26
N ARG A 177 9.58 -6.02 -29.43
CA ARG A 177 9.13 -5.02 -28.45
C ARG A 177 9.86 -5.12 -27.11
N ARG A 178 10.50 -6.26 -26.80
CA ARG A 178 11.40 -6.39 -25.64
C ARG A 178 12.74 -5.68 -25.87
N ALA A 179 13.33 -5.81 -27.07
CA ALA A 179 14.60 -5.18 -27.42
C ALA A 179 14.53 -3.64 -27.32
N ARG A 180 13.42 -3.03 -27.74
CA ARG A 180 13.16 -1.59 -27.57
C ARG A 180 13.00 -1.13 -26.11
N ARG A 181 12.76 -2.04 -25.15
CA ARG A 181 12.67 -1.74 -23.71
C ARG A 181 14.06 -1.82 -23.03
N ALA A 182 15.02 -2.50 -23.64
CA ALA A 182 16.38 -2.69 -23.12
C ALA A 182 17.37 -1.57 -23.53
N LEU A 183 17.01 -0.72 -24.49
CA LEU A 183 17.83 0.41 -24.90
C LEU A 183 17.52 1.63 -24.01
N PRO A 184 18.55 2.34 -23.50
CA PRO A 184 18.42 3.42 -22.53
C PRO A 184 17.54 4.58 -23.01
#